data_AF-A0A4V6BIH4-F1
#
_entry.id   AF-A0A4V6BIH4-F1
#
_cell.length_a   1.000
_cell.length_b   1.000
_cell.length_c   1.000
_cell.angle_alpha   90.00
_cell.angle_beta   90.00
_cell.angle_gamma   90.00
#
_symmetry.space_group_name_H-M   'P 1'
#
loop_
_entity.id
_entity.type
_entity.pdbx_description
1 polymer ?
#
loop_
_entity_poly.entity_id
_entity_poly.type
_entity_poly.pdbx_seq_one_letter_code
_entity_poly.pdbx_strand_id
1 'polypeptide(L)'
;MIRECQFGIHDVSHKDGRLNMPLELGLFIGCQKYGAGKQKNKSYLILEGKRYSSKIYLSDLAGQDPMAHEFKVMAVIGCVRDWLTSKSSEPDLIAHLPYLMAKYRLFQKELPNMCAYNNWSAKRLLFPEFSSLASSFIVANF
;
A
#
# COMPACT_ATOMS: atom_id res chain seq x y z
N MET A 1 2.51 -0.97 15.14
CA MET A 1 2.71 -1.00 13.65
C MET A 1 2.93 -2.43 13.12
N ILE A 2 4.13 -3.05 13.07
CA ILE A 2 4.25 -4.45 12.57
C ILE A 2 3.55 -5.47 13.48
N ARG A 3 3.74 -5.38 14.80
CA ARG A 3 3.20 -6.37 15.75
C ARG A 3 1.67 -6.52 15.69
N GLU A 4 0.97 -5.45 15.33
CA GLU A 4 -0.49 -5.34 15.38
C GLU A 4 -1.16 -5.61 14.03
N CYS A 5 -0.52 -5.25 12.91
CA CYS A 5 -1.11 -5.42 11.59
C CYS A 5 -1.04 -6.88 11.12
N GLN A 6 -2.16 -7.45 10.68
CA GLN A 6 -2.17 -8.76 10.00
C GLN A 6 -1.65 -8.64 8.56
N PHE A 7 -1.95 -7.52 7.90
CA PHE A 7 -1.63 -7.26 6.50
C PHE A 7 -0.47 -6.27 6.37
N GLY A 8 0.51 -6.59 5.52
CA GLY A 8 1.65 -5.71 5.19
C GLY A 8 1.74 -5.45 3.69
N ILE A 9 1.92 -4.20 3.28
CA ILE A 9 2.14 -3.85 1.86
C ILE A 9 3.51 -3.19 1.78
N HIS A 10 4.44 -3.83 1.07
CA HIS A 10 5.82 -3.38 0.98
C HIS A 10 6.17 -3.04 -0.47
N ASP A 11 6.24 -1.75 -0.76
CA ASP A 11 6.76 -1.25 -2.03
C ASP A 11 8.28 -1.18 -1.99
N VAL A 12 8.93 -2.05 -2.76
CA VAL A 12 10.40 -2.12 -2.88
C VAL A 12 10.89 -1.47 -4.17
N SER A 13 10.08 -0.66 -4.86
CA SER A 13 10.41 -0.04 -6.14
C SER A 13 11.48 1.06 -6.08
N HIS A 14 11.65 1.70 -4.92
CA HIS A 14 12.58 2.82 -4.74
C HIS A 14 14.02 2.33 -4.50
N LYS A 15 14.99 2.97 -5.18
CA LYS A 15 16.39 2.53 -5.28
C LYS A 15 17.37 3.57 -4.71
N ASP A 16 17.04 4.12 -3.56
CA ASP A 16 17.70 5.33 -3.06
C ASP A 16 18.84 5.02 -2.08
N GLY A 17 19.30 3.77 -2.05
CA GLY A 17 20.23 3.27 -1.02
C GLY A 17 19.61 3.13 0.38
N ARG A 18 18.37 3.59 0.58
CA ARG A 18 17.61 3.42 1.83
C ARG A 18 16.92 2.06 1.84
N LEU A 19 17.43 1.13 2.65
CA LEU A 19 16.93 -0.24 2.74
C LEU A 19 15.75 -0.40 3.73
N ASN A 20 15.02 0.67 4.04
CA ASN A 20 13.93 0.63 5.02
C ASN A 20 12.79 -0.32 4.59
N MET A 21 12.36 -0.26 3.34
CA MET A 21 11.29 -1.13 2.83
C MET A 21 11.73 -2.61 2.77
N PRO A 22 12.91 -2.96 2.24
CA PRO A 22 13.47 -4.31 2.39
C PRO A 22 13.62 -4.79 3.83
N LEU A 23 14.08 -3.93 4.75
CA LEU A 23 14.23 -4.27 6.17
C LEU A 23 12.88 -4.60 6.81
N GLU A 24 11.88 -3.74 6.59
CA GLU A 24 10.53 -3.95 7.11
C GLU A 24 9.91 -5.25 6.56
N LEU A 25 10.06 -5.49 5.25
CA LEU A 25 9.62 -6.72 4.60
C LEU A 25 10.27 -7.96 5.24
N GLY A 26 11.58 -7.92 5.45
CA GLY A 26 12.32 -9.01 6.11
C GLY A 26 11.79 -9.29 7.52
N LEU A 27 11.54 -8.24 8.32
CA LEU A 27 10.94 -8.38 9.65
C LEU A 27 9.52 -8.97 9.58
N PHE A 28 8.71 -8.54 8.61
CA PHE A 28 7.34 -9.01 8.44
C PHE A 28 7.29 -10.49 8.04
N ILE A 29 8.14 -10.91 7.10
CA ILE A 29 8.35 -12.32 6.72
C ILE A 29 8.84 -13.13 7.92
N GLY A 30 9.81 -12.61 8.67
CA GLY A 30 10.34 -13.27 9.86
C GLY A 30 9.25 -13.51 10.91
N CYS A 31 8.40 -12.50 11.16
CA CYS A 31 7.24 -12.63 12.04
C CYS A 31 6.25 -13.70 11.55
N GLN A 32 5.98 -13.76 10.24
CA GLN A 32 5.08 -14.75 9.66
C GLN A 32 5.65 -16.18 9.79
N LYS A 33 6.91 -16.38 9.41
CA LYS A 33 7.55 -17.71 9.36
C LYS A 33 7.88 -18.26 10.75
N TYR A 34 8.40 -17.41 11.63
CA TYR A 34 9.02 -17.83 12.89
C TYR A 34 8.31 -17.30 14.14
N GLY A 35 7.36 -16.38 13.99
CA GLY A 35 6.59 -15.86 15.11
C GLY A 35 5.56 -16.85 15.67
N ALA A 36 4.91 -16.45 16.77
CA ALA A 36 3.86 -17.22 17.44
C ALA A 36 2.49 -16.53 17.39
N GLY A 37 1.42 -17.30 17.61
CA GLY A 37 0.04 -16.82 17.65
C GLY A 37 -0.33 -16.02 16.39
N LYS A 38 -0.88 -14.82 16.57
CA LYS A 38 -1.31 -13.94 15.47
C LYS A 38 -0.21 -13.57 14.46
N GLN A 39 1.07 -13.72 14.83
CA GLN A 39 2.17 -13.42 13.92
C GLN A 39 2.19 -14.39 12.72
N LYS A 40 1.85 -15.67 12.92
CA LYS A 40 1.79 -16.67 11.84
C LYS A 40 0.71 -16.41 10.80
N ASN A 41 -0.34 -15.68 11.19
CA ASN A 41 -1.48 -15.35 10.33
C ASN A 41 -1.24 -14.11 9.46
N LYS A 42 -0.03 -13.54 9.54
CA LYS A 42 0.35 -12.41 8.71
C LYS A 42 0.31 -12.76 7.24
N SER A 43 -0.11 -11.81 6.43
CA SER A 43 -0.03 -11.89 4.97
C SER A 43 0.55 -10.58 4.47
N TYR A 44 1.33 -10.64 3.40
CA TYR A 44 1.93 -9.44 2.83
C TYR A 44 1.83 -9.42 1.30
N LEU A 45 1.98 -8.22 0.77
CA LEU A 45 2.10 -7.91 -0.64
C LEU A 45 3.44 -7.23 -0.88
N ILE A 46 4.16 -7.66 -1.90
CA ILE A 46 5.35 -6.97 -2.39
C ILE A 46 4.98 -6.26 -3.70
N LEU A 47 5.25 -4.96 -3.75
CA LEU A 47 5.13 -4.15 -4.97
C LEU A 47 6.53 -3.82 -5.51
N GLU A 48 6.68 -3.82 -6.83
CA GLU A 48 7.90 -3.38 -7.49
C GLU A 48 7.62 -2.45 -8.68
N GLY A 49 8.60 -1.61 -9.01
CA GLY A 49 8.43 -0.58 -10.02
C GLY A 49 8.29 -1.16 -11.43
N LYS A 50 9.16 -2.11 -11.78
CA LYS A 50 9.09 -2.88 -13.03
C LYS A 50 9.20 -4.36 -12.74
N ARG A 51 8.64 -5.20 -13.61
CA ARG A 51 8.73 -6.66 -13.46
C ARG A 51 10.18 -7.12 -13.29
N TYR A 52 10.42 -7.88 -12.22
CA TYR A 52 11.71 -8.42 -11.77
C TYR A 52 12.78 -7.38 -11.40
N SER A 53 12.42 -6.10 -11.26
CA SER A 53 13.39 -5.04 -10.92
C SER A 53 13.97 -5.19 -9.52
N SER A 54 13.24 -5.85 -8.61
CA SER A 54 13.68 -6.14 -7.25
C SER A 54 14.70 -7.28 -7.15
N LYS A 55 14.74 -8.21 -8.12
CA LYS A 55 15.64 -9.37 -8.10
C LYS A 55 17.12 -9.02 -8.06
N ILE A 56 17.49 -7.82 -8.50
CA ILE A 56 18.89 -7.38 -8.53
C ILE A 56 19.45 -7.11 -7.12
N TYR A 57 18.60 -6.80 -6.13
CA TYR A 57 19.00 -6.54 -4.72
C TYR A 57 18.25 -7.42 -3.70
N LEU A 58 17.18 -8.09 -4.11
CA LEU A 58 16.41 -9.05 -3.32
C LEU A 58 16.27 -10.35 -4.11
N SER A 59 17.41 -11.00 -4.36
CA SER A 59 17.47 -12.24 -5.16
C SER A 59 16.75 -13.42 -4.51
N ASP A 60 16.71 -13.45 -3.17
CA ASP A 60 16.10 -14.52 -2.38
C ASP A 60 14.65 -14.21 -1.94
N LEU A 61 13.86 -13.67 -2.88
CA LEU A 61 12.39 -13.63 -2.76
C LEU A 61 11.76 -14.93 -3.26
N ALA A 62 12.48 -16.06 -3.22
CA ALA A 62 12.03 -17.33 -3.77
C ALA A 62 10.65 -17.74 -3.20
N GLY A 63 9.71 -18.01 -4.11
CA GLY A 63 8.32 -18.34 -3.77
C GLY A 63 7.43 -17.12 -3.47
N GLN A 64 7.92 -15.90 -3.67
CA GLN A 64 7.13 -14.68 -3.60
C GLN A 64 7.15 -14.02 -4.97
N ASP A 65 5.97 -13.69 -5.50
CA ASP A 65 5.82 -13.01 -6.78
C ASP A 65 5.48 -11.54 -6.53
N PRO A 66 6.46 -10.61 -6.54
CA PRO A 66 6.19 -9.18 -6.49
C PRO A 66 5.26 -8.76 -7.63
N MET A 67 4.31 -7.88 -7.31
CA MET A 67 3.44 -7.28 -8.32
C MET A 67 4.06 -5.99 -8.85
N ALA A 68 4.27 -5.96 -10.17
CA ALA A 68 4.82 -4.79 -10.85
C ALA A 68 3.73 -3.74 -11.09
N HIS A 69 3.93 -2.52 -10.60
CA HIS A 69 2.98 -1.42 -10.77
C HIS A 69 3.37 -0.43 -11.88
N GLU A 70 4.53 -0.59 -12.53
CA GLU A 70 4.98 0.22 -13.67
C GLU A 70 4.96 1.74 -13.39
N PHE A 71 5.13 2.13 -12.12
CA PHE A 71 4.99 3.51 -11.64
C PHE A 71 3.64 4.17 -11.97
N LYS A 72 2.59 3.37 -12.13
CA LYS A 72 1.22 3.83 -12.41
C LYS A 72 0.32 3.69 -11.19
N VAL A 73 -0.30 4.80 -10.77
CA VAL A 73 -1.25 4.82 -9.65
C VAL A 73 -2.38 3.80 -9.81
N MET A 74 -2.93 3.68 -11.02
CA MET A 74 -3.99 2.70 -11.32
C MET A 74 -3.53 1.26 -11.09
N ALA A 75 -2.28 0.94 -11.44
CA ALA A 75 -1.73 -0.39 -11.22
C ALA A 75 -1.50 -0.66 -9.73
N VAL A 76 -1.00 0.34 -8.96
CA VAL A 76 -0.89 0.21 -7.49
C VAL A 76 -2.25 -0.11 -6.87
N ILE A 77 -3.29 0.65 -7.22
CA ILE A 77 -4.65 0.42 -6.71
C ILE A 77 -5.16 -0.97 -7.11
N GLY A 78 -4.92 -1.39 -8.35
CA GLY A 78 -5.29 -2.73 -8.84
C GLY A 78 -4.59 -3.85 -8.06
N CYS A 79 -3.26 -3.80 -7.95
CA CYS A 79 -2.47 -4.77 -7.21
C CYS A 79 -2.93 -4.88 -5.75
N VAL A 80 -3.12 -3.76 -5.06
CA VAL A 80 -3.57 -3.77 -3.67
C VAL A 80 -4.98 -4.35 -3.55
N ARG A 81 -5.91 -3.94 -4.43
CA ARG A 81 -7.29 -4.43 -4.43
C ARG A 81 -7.37 -5.93 -4.69
N ASP A 82 -6.67 -6.42 -5.71
CA ASP A 82 -6.73 -7.84 -6.10
C ASP A 82 -6.09 -8.72 -5.03
N TRP A 83 -5.00 -8.25 -4.41
CA TRP A 83 -4.42 -8.92 -3.27
C TRP A 83 -5.37 -8.96 -2.06
N LEU A 84 -5.96 -7.83 -1.66
CA LEU A 84 -6.93 -7.79 -0.56
C LEU A 84 -8.13 -8.71 -0.84
N THR A 85 -8.62 -8.73 -2.07
CA THR A 85 -9.70 -9.63 -2.51
C THR A 85 -9.30 -11.10 -2.33
N SER A 86 -8.07 -11.47 -2.69
CA SER A 86 -7.55 -12.83 -2.51
C SER A 86 -7.36 -13.26 -1.05
N LYS A 87 -7.36 -12.31 -0.11
CA LYS A 87 -7.17 -12.56 1.34
C LYS A 87 -8.44 -12.37 2.18
N SER A 88 -9.50 -11.82 1.59
CA SER A 88 -10.75 -11.53 2.28
C SER A 88 -11.61 -12.79 2.41
N SER A 89 -12.29 -12.94 3.55
CA SER A 89 -13.41 -13.88 3.70
C SER A 89 -14.69 -13.38 3.03
N GLU A 90 -14.76 -12.08 2.72
CA GLU A 90 -15.91 -11.40 2.12
C GLU A 90 -15.42 -10.60 0.88
N PRO A 91 -15.00 -11.28 -0.20
CA PRO A 91 -14.43 -10.62 -1.37
C PRO A 91 -15.43 -9.70 -2.09
N ASP A 92 -16.73 -9.97 -1.97
CA ASP A 92 -17.80 -9.18 -2.60
C ASP A 92 -17.96 -7.77 -2.01
N LEU A 93 -17.43 -7.53 -0.81
CA LEU A 93 -17.40 -6.19 -0.19
C LEU A 93 -16.30 -5.30 -0.77
N ILE A 94 -15.35 -5.86 -1.53
CA ILE A 94 -14.22 -5.12 -2.08
C ILE A 94 -14.55 -4.65 -3.49
N ALA A 95 -14.86 -3.35 -3.60
CA ALA A 95 -15.19 -2.70 -4.86
C ALA A 95 -14.14 -2.94 -5.96
N HIS A 96 -14.61 -2.97 -7.21
CA HIS A 96 -13.74 -3.12 -8.37
C HIS A 96 -12.92 -1.86 -8.67
N LEU A 97 -11.83 -2.06 -9.41
CA LEU A 97 -10.88 -1.00 -9.77
C LEU A 97 -11.52 0.28 -10.37
N PRO A 98 -12.50 0.23 -11.28
CA PRO A 98 -13.10 1.44 -11.83
C PRO A 98 -13.73 2.35 -10.76
N TYR A 99 -14.39 1.76 -9.77
CA TYR A 99 -15.00 2.50 -8.67
C TYR A 99 -13.94 3.14 -7.77
N LEU A 100 -12.94 2.36 -7.36
CA LEU A 100 -11.83 2.86 -6.52
C LEU A 100 -11.05 3.97 -7.23
N MET A 101 -10.80 3.84 -8.53
CA MET A 101 -10.17 4.88 -9.33
C MET A 101 -11.02 6.14 -9.43
N ALA A 102 -12.34 6.03 -9.54
CA ALA A 102 -13.24 7.17 -9.54
C ALA A 102 -13.20 7.91 -8.19
N LYS A 103 -13.22 7.17 -7.07
CA LYS A 103 -13.09 7.73 -5.71
C LYS A 103 -11.73 8.41 -5.49
N TYR A 104 -10.65 7.79 -5.96
CA TYR A 104 -9.32 8.40 -5.91
C TYR A 104 -9.24 9.71 -6.70
N ARG A 105 -9.80 9.75 -7.92
CA ARG A 105 -9.87 11.00 -8.73
C ARG A 105 -10.71 12.07 -8.06
N LEU A 106 -11.82 11.69 -7.42
CA LEU A 106 -12.64 12.62 -6.64
C LEU A 106 -11.84 13.22 -5.49
N PHE A 107 -11.14 12.39 -4.71
CA PHE A 107 -10.25 12.86 -3.66
C PHE A 107 -9.20 13.85 -4.18
N GLN A 108 -8.53 13.54 -5.29
CA GLN A 108 -7.55 14.45 -5.88
C GLN A 108 -8.16 15.80 -6.30
N LYS A 109 -9.40 15.79 -6.79
CA LYS A 109 -10.14 17.00 -7.16
C LYS A 109 -10.53 17.83 -5.94
N GLU A 110 -10.90 17.18 -4.83
CA GLU A 110 -11.32 17.85 -3.60
C GLU A 110 -10.17 18.28 -2.70
N LEU A 111 -9.01 17.61 -2.80
CA LEU A 111 -7.85 17.85 -1.96
C LEU A 111 -7.46 19.34 -1.84
N PRO A 112 -7.42 20.15 -2.92
CA PRO A 112 -7.14 21.58 -2.80
C PRO A 112 -8.17 22.33 -1.94
N ASN A 113 -9.45 22.00 -2.04
CA ASN A 113 -10.52 22.62 -1.24
C ASN A 113 -10.44 22.18 0.22
N MET A 114 -10.15 20.89 0.46
CA MET A 114 -9.91 20.36 1.81
C MET A 114 -8.72 21.04 2.47
N CYS A 115 -7.63 21.28 1.71
CA CYS A 115 -6.50 22.07 2.19
C CYS A 115 -6.92 23.51 2.53
N ALA A 116 -7.68 24.17 1.64
CA ALA A 116 -8.10 25.54 1.82
C ALA A 116 -8.97 25.74 3.07
N TYR A 117 -9.85 24.78 3.40
CA TYR A 117 -10.65 24.80 4.62
C TYR A 117 -9.79 24.88 5.90
N ASN A 118 -8.61 24.25 5.89
CA ASN A 118 -7.65 24.28 6.99
C ASN A 118 -6.59 25.40 6.87
N ASN A 119 -6.71 26.31 5.89
CA ASN A 119 -5.67 27.28 5.52
C ASN A 119 -4.32 26.62 5.15
N TRP A 120 -4.35 25.41 4.58
CA TRP A 120 -3.16 24.68 4.13
C TRP A 120 -2.89 24.88 2.64
N SER A 121 -1.63 24.76 2.25
CA SER A 121 -1.22 24.75 0.84
C SER A 121 -1.02 23.33 0.35
N ALA A 122 -1.78 22.92 -0.66
CA ALA A 122 -1.61 21.60 -1.30
C ALA A 122 -0.18 21.36 -1.82
N LYS A 123 0.57 22.41 -2.14
CA LYS A 123 1.98 22.32 -2.59
C LYS A 123 2.97 22.05 -1.45
N ARG A 124 2.59 22.30 -0.20
CA ARG A 124 3.43 22.14 0.99
C ARG A 124 2.89 21.07 1.95
N LEU A 125 1.91 20.30 1.50
CA LEU A 125 1.21 19.33 2.31
C LEU A 125 2.19 18.25 2.79
N LEU A 126 2.35 18.16 4.10
CA LEU A 126 3.17 17.12 4.73
C LEU A 126 2.38 15.81 4.79
N PHE A 127 3.09 14.70 4.99
CA PHE A 127 2.46 13.38 5.06
C PHE A 127 1.39 13.25 6.16
N PRO A 128 1.58 13.73 7.40
CA PRO A 128 0.54 13.65 8.43
C PRO A 128 -0.73 14.42 8.06
N GLU A 129 -0.58 15.60 7.43
CA GLU A 129 -1.69 16.43 6.96
C GLU A 129 -2.45 15.72 5.84
N PHE A 130 -1.71 15.20 4.84
CA PHE A 130 -2.28 14.39 3.77
C PHE A 130 -3.05 13.18 4.30
N SER A 131 -2.45 12.44 5.25
CA SER A 131 -3.08 11.27 5.85
C SER A 131 -4.38 11.64 6.56
N SER A 132 -4.40 12.75 7.30
CA SER A 132 -5.61 13.24 7.97
C SER A 132 -6.73 13.59 6.98
N LEU A 133 -6.40 14.26 5.88
CA LEU A 133 -7.38 14.60 4.84
C LEU A 133 -7.87 13.35 4.11
N ALA A 134 -6.98 12.42 3.76
CA ALA A 134 -7.35 11.16 3.12
C ALA A 134 -8.28 10.32 4.01
N SER A 135 -7.97 10.19 5.31
CA SER A 135 -8.85 9.49 6.25
C SER A 135 -10.23 10.14 6.35
N SER A 136 -10.28 11.47 6.43
CA SER A 136 -11.55 12.22 6.48
C SER A 136 -12.37 12.01 5.20
N PHE A 137 -11.72 12.03 4.04
CA PHE A 137 -12.37 11.76 2.75
C PHE A 137 -12.95 10.35 2.71
N ILE A 138 -12.19 9.34 3.14
CA ILE A 138 -12.62 7.93 3.15
C ILE A 138 -13.89 7.77 3.98
N VAL A 139 -13.92 8.29 5.22
CA VAL A 139 -15.08 8.20 6.12
C VAL A 139 -16.33 8.88 5.52
N ALA A 140 -16.16 9.96 4.75
CA ALA A 140 -17.28 10.67 4.14
C ALA A 140 -17.77 10.05 2.82
N ASN A 141 -17.02 9.14 2.20
CA ASN A 141 -17.27 8.71 0.82
C ASN A 141 -17.37 7.19 0.62
N PHE A 142 -17.23 6.38 1.67
CA PHE A 142 -17.38 4.92 1.67
C PHE A 142 -18.29 4.51 2.83
#